data_AF-A0A396GMI6-F1
#
_entry.id   AF-A0A396GMI6-F1
#
_cell.length_a   1.000
_cell.length_b   1.000
_cell.length_c   1.000
_cell.angle_alpha   90.00
_cell.angle_beta   90.00
_cell.angle_gamma   90.00
#
_symmetry.space_group_name_H-M   'P 1'
#
loop_
_entity.id
_entity.type
_entity.pdbx_description
1 polymer ?
#
loop_
_entity_poly.entity_id
_entity_poly.type
_entity_poly.pdbx_seq_one_letter_code
_entity_poly.pdbx_strand_id
1 'polypeptide(L)'
;MQFCLPSGLDEIPCFQPTLQVLLDRLCFSHDFKQTEFVIWQMKEFGFQESWSQLFRVNYFNLDIHNLPIKCGNPLLLPLCLYENGDTLISAYGGDDQAVIYNQRENKVK
;
A
#
# COMPACT_ATOMS: atom_id res chain seq x y z
N MET A 1 3.20 -0.96 23.91
CA MET A 1 3.26 0.30 23.15
C MET A 1 2.23 0.21 22.03
N GLN A 2 1.43 1.26 21.84
CA GLN A 2 0.42 1.35 20.77
C GLN A 2 0.80 2.53 19.88
N PHE A 3 0.79 2.35 18.56
CA PHE A 3 1.06 3.41 17.59
C PHE A 3 -0.25 3.97 17.08
N CYS A 4 -0.31 5.29 16.94
CA CYS A 4 -1.42 5.92 16.24
C CYS A 4 -1.20 5.76 14.72
N LEU A 5 -2.27 5.39 14.02
CA LEU A 5 -2.30 5.32 12.56
C LEU A 5 -2.23 6.74 11.94
N PRO A 6 -1.91 6.85 10.63
CA PRO A 6 -2.05 8.10 9.90
C PRO A 6 -3.43 8.75 10.12
N SER A 7 -3.47 10.08 10.25
CA SER A 7 -4.74 10.82 10.35
C SER A 7 -5.53 10.73 9.03
N GLY A 8 -6.86 10.70 9.12
CA GLY A 8 -7.75 10.71 7.94
C GLY A 8 -8.15 9.33 7.42
N LEU A 9 -7.96 8.28 8.23
CA LEU A 9 -8.49 6.94 7.99
C LEU A 9 -9.89 6.79 8.60
N ASP A 10 -10.83 7.61 8.14
CA ASP A 10 -12.18 7.67 8.73
C ASP A 10 -13.11 6.56 8.20
N GLU A 11 -12.74 5.91 7.11
CA GLU A 11 -13.52 4.85 6.45
C GLU A 11 -12.98 3.46 6.82
N ILE A 12 -13.89 2.50 7.06
CA ILE A 12 -13.52 1.10 7.29
C ILE A 12 -13.18 0.45 5.94
N PRO A 13 -11.93 0.01 5.72
CA PRO A 13 -11.55 -0.57 4.43
C PRO A 13 -12.18 -1.97 4.24
N CYS A 14 -12.57 -2.28 3.00
CA CYS A 14 -13.09 -3.61 2.63
C CYS A 14 -12.00 -4.69 2.72
N PHE A 15 -10.75 -4.32 2.43
CA PHE A 15 -9.60 -5.21 2.57
C PHE A 15 -8.84 -4.89 3.85
N GLN A 16 -8.33 -5.93 4.51
CA GLN A 16 -7.53 -5.74 5.72
C GLN A 16 -6.29 -4.91 5.38
N PRO A 17 -6.04 -3.80 6.10
CA PRO A 17 -4.82 -3.03 5.92
C PRO A 17 -3.62 -3.82 6.44
N THR A 18 -2.44 -3.48 5.95
CA THR A 18 -1.19 -4.15 6.31
C THR A 18 -0.20 -3.17 6.91
N LEU A 19 0.57 -3.67 7.86
CA LEU A 19 1.68 -2.95 8.48
C LEU A 19 2.96 -3.74 8.22
N GLN A 20 3.98 -3.07 7.70
CA GLN A 20 5.20 -3.71 7.23
C GLN A 20 6.37 -2.73 7.20
N VAL A 21 7.58 -3.23 6.96
CA VAL A 21 8.77 -2.38 6.84
C VAL A 21 9.20 -2.32 5.37
N LEU A 22 9.35 -1.12 4.82
CA LEU A 22 9.86 -0.85 3.47
C LEU A 22 10.97 0.21 3.57
N LEU A 23 12.13 -0.02 2.93
CA LEU A 23 13.31 0.86 3.03
C LEU A 23 13.58 1.31 4.48
N ASP A 24 13.62 0.35 5.40
CA ASP A 24 13.87 0.57 6.84
C ASP A 24 12.85 1.48 7.55
N ARG A 25 11.67 1.71 6.95
CA ARG A 25 10.61 2.53 7.52
C ARG A 25 9.34 1.73 7.73
N LEU A 26 8.70 1.94 8.87
CA LEU A 26 7.37 1.39 9.14
C LEU A 26 6.37 2.00 8.17
N CYS A 27 5.66 1.14 7.45
CA CYS A 27 4.70 1.49 6.42
C CYS A 27 3.34 0.89 6.73
N PHE A 28 2.29 1.68 6.51
CA PHE A 28 0.90 1.30 6.63
C PHE A 28 0.24 1.39 5.26
N SER A 29 -0.25 0.26 4.74
CA SER A 29 -0.94 0.20 3.47
C SER A 29 -2.39 -0.21 3.62
N HIS A 30 -3.26 0.40 2.82
CA HIS A 30 -4.69 0.13 2.85
C HIS A 30 -5.32 0.35 1.47
N ASP A 31 -6.47 -0.28 1.31
CA ASP A 31 -7.41 0.06 0.26
C ASP A 31 -8.13 1.37 0.58
N PHE A 32 -8.26 2.23 -0.41
CA PHE A 32 -9.08 3.43 -0.34
C PHE A 32 -10.21 3.34 -1.37
N LYS A 33 -11.43 3.24 -0.85
CA LYS A 33 -12.68 3.22 -1.64
C LYS A 33 -12.72 2.15 -2.72
N GLN A 34 -12.01 1.03 -2.57
CA GLN A 34 -11.94 -0.04 -3.57
C GLN A 34 -11.44 0.41 -4.95
N THR A 35 -10.74 1.55 -5.02
CA THR A 35 -10.27 2.14 -6.28
C THR A 35 -8.79 2.48 -6.26
N GLU A 36 -8.24 2.71 -5.06
CA GLU A 36 -6.85 3.13 -4.89
C GLU A 36 -6.14 2.29 -3.83
N PHE A 37 -4.88 1.99 -4.10
CA PHE A 37 -3.95 1.46 -3.12
C PHE A 37 -3.10 2.60 -2.56
N VAL A 38 -3.10 2.74 -1.23
CA VAL A 38 -2.40 3.83 -0.55
C VAL A 38 -1.42 3.28 0.48
N ILE A 39 -0.19 3.77 0.43
CA ILE A 39 0.86 3.43 1.39
C ILE A 39 1.33 4.70 2.08
N TRP A 40 1.34 4.67 3.41
CA TRP A 40 1.94 5.67 4.29
C TRP A 40 3.25 5.14 4.85
N GLN A 41 4.23 6.02 5.08
CA GLN A 41 5.47 5.72 5.79
C GLN A 41 5.60 6.60 7.04
N MET A 42 6.09 6.04 8.14
CA MET A 42 6.42 6.76 9.37
C MET A 42 7.88 7.23 9.28
N LYS A 43 8.09 8.55 9.22
CA LYS A 43 9.45 9.11 9.12
C LYS A 43 10.19 9.12 10.46
N GLU A 44 9.45 9.25 11.55
CA GLU A 44 9.97 9.26 12.92
C GLU A 44 9.20 8.25 13.77
N PHE A 45 9.92 7.24 14.27
CA PHE A 45 9.30 6.13 14.96
C PHE A 45 8.54 6.58 16.22
N GLY A 46 7.25 6.26 16.30
CA GLY A 46 6.38 6.61 17.43
C GLY A 46 5.68 7.96 17.31
N PHE A 47 6.04 8.83 16.36
CA PHE A 47 5.38 10.11 16.14
C PHE A 47 4.30 9.99 15.05
N GLN A 48 3.05 10.23 15.42
CA GLN A 48 1.91 10.14 14.51
C GLN A 48 2.00 11.17 13.38
N GLU A 49 2.44 12.38 13.70
CA GLU A 49 2.58 13.49 12.76
C GLU A 49 3.67 13.25 11.71
N SER A 50 4.54 12.25 11.94
CA SER A 50 5.60 11.87 11.01
C SER A 50 5.12 10.97 9.86
N TRP A 51 3.88 10.48 9.92
CA TRP A 51 3.27 9.74 8.83
C TRP A 51 3.19 10.62 7.58
N SER A 52 3.67 10.10 6.45
CA SER A 52 3.59 10.78 5.16
C SER A 52 3.23 9.78 4.07
N GLN A 53 2.44 10.21 3.08
CA GLN A 53 2.04 9.34 1.99
C GLN A 53 3.25 9.01 1.11
N LEU A 54 3.53 7.72 0.95
CA LEU A 54 4.60 7.20 0.11
C LEU A 54 4.07 6.83 -1.28
N PHE A 55 2.94 6.14 -1.34
CA PHE A 55 2.25 5.78 -2.59
C PHE A 55 0.76 6.09 -2.51
N ARG A 56 0.19 6.48 -3.64
CA ARG A 56 -1.25 6.47 -3.90
C ARG A 56 -1.44 6.17 -5.38
N VAL A 57 -1.93 4.97 -5.67
CA VAL A 57 -2.03 4.47 -7.04
C VAL A 57 -3.41 3.90 -7.28
N ASN A 58 -3.98 4.20 -8.44
CA ASN A 58 -5.26 3.65 -8.83
C ASN A 58 -5.10 2.19 -9.29
N TYR A 59 -6.06 1.32 -8.95
CA TYR A 59 -6.09 -0.07 -9.40
C TYR A 59 -6.10 -0.26 -10.93
N PHE A 60 -6.56 0.73 -11.68
CA PHE A 60 -6.41 0.79 -13.14
C PHE A 60 -4.93 0.78 -13.56
N ASN A 61 -4.08 1.55 -12.88
CA ASN A 61 -2.65 1.64 -13.19
C ASN A 61 -1.85 0.42 -12.68
N LEU A 62 -2.49 -0.43 -11.88
CA LEU A 62 -1.95 -1.70 -11.40
C LEU A 62 -2.47 -2.90 -12.20
N ASP A 63 -3.27 -2.69 -13.25
CA ASP A 63 -3.92 -3.73 -14.06
C ASP A 63 -4.76 -4.75 -13.25
N ILE A 64 -5.24 -4.36 -12.06
CA ILE A 64 -6.07 -5.22 -11.19
C ILE A 64 -7.54 -4.80 -11.08
N HIS A 65 -7.95 -3.76 -11.82
CA HIS A 65 -9.30 -3.18 -11.80
C HIS A 65 -10.43 -4.12 -12.24
N ASN A 66 -10.12 -5.19 -13.00
CA ASN A 66 -11.11 -6.16 -13.49
C ASN A 66 -11.16 -7.44 -12.65
N LEU A 67 -10.34 -7.55 -11.60
CA LEU A 67 -10.30 -8.77 -10.80
C LEU A 67 -11.51 -8.84 -9.85
N PRO A 68 -12.06 -10.03 -9.60
CA PRO A 68 -13.16 -10.20 -8.67
C PRO A 68 -12.72 -9.85 -7.25
N ILE A 69 -13.14 -8.66 -6.78
CA ILE A 69 -12.84 -8.14 -5.45
C ILE A 69 -13.68 -8.90 -4.40
N LYS A 70 -13.00 -9.69 -3.56
CA LYS A 70 -13.60 -10.28 -2.34
C LYS A 70 -12.98 -9.61 -1.12
N CYS A 71 -13.82 -8.93 -0.32
CA CYS A 71 -13.39 -8.31 0.94
C CYS A 71 -12.85 -9.36 1.92
N GLY A 72 -11.97 -8.93 2.83
CA GLY A 72 -11.33 -9.77 3.82
C GLY A 72 -9.80 -9.61 3.82
N ASN A 73 -9.10 -10.48 3.11
CA ASN A 73 -7.63 -10.47 3.05
C ASN A 73 -7.09 -9.20 2.36
N PRO A 74 -5.83 -8.80 2.62
CA PRO A 74 -5.22 -7.70 1.88
C PRO A 74 -5.23 -7.96 0.38
N LEU A 75 -5.79 -7.07 -0.43
CA LEU A 75 -5.78 -7.23 -1.90
C LEU A 75 -4.36 -7.18 -2.47
N LEU A 76 -3.53 -6.31 -1.92
CA LEU A 76 -2.14 -6.16 -2.26
C LEU A 76 -1.33 -6.15 -0.97
N LEU A 77 -0.27 -6.96 -0.95
CA LEU A 77 0.71 -6.98 0.12
C LEU A 77 2.03 -6.46 -0.44
N PRO A 78 2.46 -5.24 -0.10
CA PRO A 78 3.75 -4.78 -0.56
C PRO A 78 4.86 -5.67 0.01
N LEU A 79 5.79 -6.12 -0.82
CA LEU A 79 6.86 -7.03 -0.42
C LEU A 79 8.18 -6.28 -0.24
N CYS A 80 8.49 -5.41 -1.20
CA CYS A 80 9.67 -4.58 -1.14
C CYS A 80 9.50 -3.30 -1.96
N LEU A 81 10.29 -2.30 -1.58
CA LEU A 81 10.46 -1.07 -2.31
C LEU A 81 11.92 -0.99 -2.76
N TYR A 82 12.14 -0.82 -4.07
CA TYR A 82 13.48 -0.72 -4.62
C TYR A 82 14.18 0.56 -4.13
N GLU A 83 15.52 0.54 -4.07
CA GLU A 83 16.32 1.63 -3.47
C GLU A 83 16.08 3.01 -4.11
N ASN A 84 15.64 3.07 -5.37
CA ASN A 84 15.25 4.33 -6.02
C ASN A 84 14.03 5.00 -5.39
N GLY A 85 13.29 4.30 -4.52
CA GLY A 85 12.06 4.78 -3.90
C GLY A 85 10.86 4.84 -4.83
N ASP A 86 11.00 4.40 -6.09
CA ASP A 86 10.00 4.56 -7.14
C ASP A 86 9.35 3.25 -7.57
N THR A 87 9.99 2.11 -7.31
CA THR A 87 9.53 0.79 -7.79
C THR A 87 9.07 -0.07 -6.63
N LEU A 88 7.76 -0.31 -6.57
CA LEU A 88 7.11 -1.13 -5.56
C LEU A 88 6.86 -2.53 -6.14
N ILE A 89 7.23 -3.55 -5.38
CA ILE A 89 6.86 -4.95 -5.68
C ILE A 89 5.84 -5.38 -4.62
N SER A 90 4.69 -5.86 -5.07
CA SER A 90 3.59 -6.30 -4.21
C SER A 90 3.09 -7.68 -4.61
N ALA A 91 2.75 -8.54 -3.66
CA ALA A 91 1.99 -9.75 -3.93
C ALA A 91 0.50 -9.42 -4.07
N TYR A 92 -0.18 -10.10 -4.98
CA TYR A 92 -1.64 -10.08 -5.04
C TYR A 92 -2.23 -11.05 -4.02
N GLY A 93 -3.12 -10.58 -3.17
CA GLY A 93 -3.77 -11.35 -2.12
C GLY A 93 -4.82 -12.31 -2.67
N GLY A 94 -4.36 -13.40 -3.28
CA GLY A 94 -5.23 -14.41 -3.87
C GLY A 94 -4.55 -15.31 -4.89
N ASP A 95 -3.36 -14.93 -5.40
CA ASP A 95 -2.60 -15.69 -6.40
C ASP A 95 -1.10 -15.65 -6.09
N ASP A 96 -0.33 -16.54 -6.70
CA ASP A 96 1.14 -16.55 -6.68
C ASP A 96 1.76 -15.47 -7.61
N GLN A 97 1.03 -14.37 -7.85
CA GLN A 97 1.44 -13.30 -8.76
C GLN A 97 1.95 -12.08 -8.01
N ALA A 98 3.02 -11.48 -8.54
CA ALA A 98 3.57 -10.22 -8.06
C ALA A 98 3.32 -9.10 -9.07
N VAL A 99 2.97 -7.92 -8.57
CA VAL A 99 2.82 -6.68 -9.32
C VAL A 99 4.06 -5.83 -9.10
N ILE A 100 4.73 -5.45 -10.19
CA ILE A 100 5.86 -4.52 -10.16
C ILE A 100 5.34 -3.18 -10.68
N TYR A 101 5.17 -2.20 -9.80
CA TYR A 101 4.68 -0.87 -10.14
C TYR A 101 5.79 0.16 -10.08
N ASN A 102 5.85 1.05 -11.08
CA ASN A 102 6.76 2.20 -11.07
C ASN A 102 5.96 3.51 -10.96
N GLN A 103 6.19 4.28 -9.89
CA GLN A 103 5.43 5.52 -9.66
C GLN A 103 5.76 6.64 -10.64
N ARG A 104 6.99 6.70 -11.17
CA ARG A 104 7.37 7.75 -12.14
C ARG A 104 6.67 7.56 -13.47
N GLU A 105 6.56 6.31 -13.89
CA GLU A 105 5.85 5.92 -15.11
C GLU A 105 4.34 5.76 -14.87
N ASN A 106 3.92 5.69 -13.60
CA ASN A 106 2.56 5.47 -13.13
C ASN A 106 1.87 4.25 -13.79
N LYS A 107 2.61 3.15 -13.91
CA LYS A 107 2.12 1.90 -14.50
C LYS A 107 2.90 0.69 -13.97
N VAL A 108 2.36 -0.50 -14.22
CA VAL A 108 3.06 -1.76 -14.03
C VAL A 108 4.18 -1.95 -15.06
N LYS A 109 5.18 -2.77 -14.71
CA LYS A 109 6.28 -3.20 -15.56
C LYS A 109 6.17 -4.66 -15.96
#